data_AF-A0A6G3PXT2-F1
#
_entry.id   AF-A0A6G3PXT2-F1
#
_cell.length_a   1.000
_cell.length_b   1.000
_cell.length_c   1.000
_cell.angle_alpha   90.00
_cell.angle_beta   90.00
_cell.angle_gamma   90.00
#
_symmetry.space_group_name_H-M   'P 1'
#
loop_
_entity.id
_entity.type
_entity.pdbx_description
1 polymer ?
#
loop_
_entity_poly.entity_id
_entity_poly.type
_entity_poly.pdbx_seq_one_letter_code
_entity_poly.pdbx_strand_id
1 'polypeptide(L)'
;MSGLVALTLLGGLAAPASAAAPTAAPADLAALRHVVSALADGPTPAPTALEALSADRDRQLVEDFAEFDEEEEVREAARAALESSDPNAIRDFLERGEAEARQRAKDKREAVDRDNRTKIEALRGTGGPFFNAEVERVLKGDARDRADFLAFGADIARQRDKETEQNERERAAENRKRVEMLVAVGGPEVKRTAQAVLATNDDKAIAEYLEKGYLAAAAKDADDQAAHEKAQQEALEAAERLRDLAEKTARAADARRKLITAHGAAVKALKEASNAMSAAAAQSRAADRLLDADRAGRKVSDYGPVKAEVARQVGIASASAKAAQVAAGQAKVQADVLVETGLTHGVQWSEVATGIASAADAASTASATAQHAVDATAADAAGLGSAREAELHAQQAVKWRANAEQHAKAAAQLA
;
A
#
# COMPACT_ATOMS: atom_id res chain seq x y z
N MET A 1 -20.79 -29.16 69.73
CA MET A 1 -20.20 -27.82 69.50
C MET A 1 -21.07 -26.83 70.26
N SER A 2 -20.94 -26.58 71.57
CA SER A 2 -19.78 -26.63 72.50
C SER A 2 -18.77 -25.51 72.25
N GLY A 3 -18.51 -24.54 73.15
CA GLY A 3 -19.09 -24.17 74.47
C GLY A 3 -19.22 -22.62 74.62
N LEU A 4 -19.85 -21.96 75.62
CA LEU A 4 -19.84 -22.11 77.12
C LEU A 4 -18.43 -21.85 77.71
N VAL A 5 -18.15 -21.04 78.75
CA VAL A 5 -18.84 -20.46 79.97
C VAL A 5 -18.16 -19.09 80.32
N ALA A 6 -18.60 -18.04 81.06
CA ALA A 6 -19.75 -17.58 81.90
C ALA A 6 -20.19 -16.12 81.46
N LEU A 7 -20.77 -15.12 82.17
CA LEU A 7 -21.03 -14.71 83.59
C LEU A 7 -19.78 -14.31 84.45
N THR A 8 -19.81 -13.43 85.47
CA THR A 8 -20.92 -12.85 86.29
C THR A 8 -21.10 -11.31 86.28
N LEU A 9 -21.12 -10.63 87.45
CA LEU A 9 -22.19 -9.65 87.81
C LEU A 9 -21.89 -8.74 89.06
N LEU A 10 -22.85 -7.86 89.46
CA LEU A 10 -22.87 -6.83 90.55
C LEU A 10 -22.00 -5.56 90.31
N GLY A 11 -22.31 -4.33 90.75
CA GLY A 11 -23.45 -3.73 91.49
C GLY A 11 -23.20 -3.46 92.99
N GLY A 12 -23.46 -2.30 93.63
CA GLY A 12 -23.90 -0.97 93.18
C GLY A 12 -24.27 -0.03 94.36
N LEU A 13 -24.40 1.29 94.10
CA LEU A 13 -25.03 2.37 94.92
C LEU A 13 -24.52 2.75 96.35
N ALA A 14 -24.05 4.01 96.46
CA ALA A 14 -24.35 5.07 97.45
C ALA A 14 -24.49 4.83 98.98
N ALA A 15 -23.72 5.61 99.77
CA ALA A 15 -24.16 6.37 100.97
C ALA A 15 -23.03 7.32 101.51
N PRO A 16 -23.33 8.43 102.21
CA PRO A 16 -22.33 9.37 102.74
C PRO A 16 -22.03 9.19 104.25
N ALA A 17 -20.99 9.87 104.74
CA ALA A 17 -20.73 10.08 106.17
C ALA A 17 -20.40 11.56 106.44
N SER A 18 -20.90 12.12 107.56
CA SER A 18 -20.71 13.52 107.96
C SER A 18 -19.81 13.64 109.20
N ALA A 19 -19.45 14.87 109.55
CA ALA A 19 -18.39 15.18 110.51
C ALA A 19 -18.71 14.88 111.98
N ALA A 20 -17.65 14.63 112.75
CA ALA A 20 -17.59 14.88 114.19
C ALA A 20 -16.16 15.30 114.59
N ALA A 21 -16.04 16.39 115.35
CA ALA A 21 -14.85 16.71 116.15
C ALA A 21 -15.14 16.35 117.62
N PRO A 22 -14.16 16.30 118.55
CA PRO A 22 -13.74 17.56 119.18
C PRO A 22 -12.31 17.64 119.80
N THR A 23 -11.88 18.88 120.04
CA THR A 23 -11.05 19.39 121.17
C THR A 23 -9.58 18.99 121.43
N ALA A 24 -8.89 20.02 121.95
CA ALA A 24 -7.74 20.02 122.87
C ALA A 24 -6.34 19.70 122.31
N ALA A 25 -5.42 20.65 122.53
CA ALA A 25 -4.00 20.53 122.25
C ALA A 25 -3.18 20.55 123.55
N PRO A 26 -2.06 19.81 123.64
CA PRO A 26 -0.99 20.10 124.60
C PRO A 26 -0.09 21.23 124.06
N ALA A 27 0.37 22.10 124.93
CA ALA A 27 1.20 23.25 124.56
C ALA A 27 2.70 22.96 124.75
N ASP A 28 3.44 22.73 123.65
CA ASP A 28 4.92 22.91 123.63
C ASP A 28 5.53 23.28 122.25
N LEU A 29 4.71 23.35 121.18
CA LEU A 29 5.20 23.73 119.84
C LEU A 29 5.54 25.22 119.67
N ALA A 30 5.39 26.04 120.71
CA ALA A 30 5.73 27.46 120.69
C ALA A 30 7.21 27.73 121.02
N ALA A 31 7.78 27.00 121.99
CA ALA A 31 9.16 27.22 122.46
C ALA A 31 10.19 26.87 121.37
N LEU A 32 10.03 25.70 120.74
CA LEU A 32 10.86 25.27 119.61
C LEU A 32 10.80 26.25 118.42
N ARG A 33 9.66 26.88 118.19
CA ARG A 33 9.45 27.78 117.05
C ARG A 33 10.27 29.08 117.16
N HIS A 34 10.49 29.57 118.38
CA HIS A 34 11.39 30.72 118.61
C HIS A 34 12.86 30.36 118.40
N VAL A 35 13.30 29.16 118.78
CA VAL A 35 14.70 28.72 118.55
C VAL A 35 14.97 28.53 117.05
N VAL A 36 14.04 27.95 116.30
CA VAL A 36 14.15 27.81 114.84
C VAL A 36 14.10 29.17 114.14
N SER A 37 13.23 30.09 114.57
CA SER A 37 13.17 31.44 113.99
C SER A 37 14.42 32.28 114.27
N ALA A 38 15.08 32.07 115.41
CA ALA A 38 16.33 32.76 115.75
C ALA A 38 17.57 32.27 114.96
N LEU A 39 17.42 31.21 114.15
CA LEU A 39 18.45 30.72 113.23
C LEU A 39 18.21 31.17 111.77
N ALA A 40 17.13 31.91 111.49
CA ALA A 40 16.77 32.35 110.15
C ALA A 40 17.38 33.71 109.75
N ASP A 41 17.62 34.61 110.71
CA ASP A 41 18.17 35.97 110.49
C ASP A 41 19.71 36.05 110.64
N GLY A 42 20.41 34.98 110.26
CA GLY A 42 21.86 35.04 110.05
C GLY A 42 22.18 35.67 108.68
N PRO A 43 23.26 36.45 108.53
CA PRO A 43 23.68 36.89 107.20
C PRO A 43 23.98 35.67 106.32
N THR A 44 23.46 35.67 105.09
CA THR A 44 23.72 34.60 104.12
C THR A 44 25.22 34.39 103.98
N PRO A 45 25.75 33.16 104.09
CA PRO A 45 27.16 32.91 103.89
C PRO A 45 27.56 33.37 102.49
N ALA A 46 28.70 34.06 102.38
CA ALA A 46 29.25 34.41 101.07
C ALA A 46 29.48 33.11 100.27
N PRO A 47 29.13 33.08 98.96
CA PRO A 47 29.21 31.87 98.16
C PRO A 47 30.62 31.31 98.17
N THR A 48 30.73 29.99 98.32
CA THR A 48 32.01 29.31 98.24
C THR A 48 32.61 29.46 96.84
N ALA A 49 33.93 29.34 96.73
CA ALA A 49 34.62 29.44 95.44
C ALA A 49 34.09 28.44 94.38
N LEU A 50 33.50 27.32 94.82
CA LEU A 50 32.87 26.34 93.93
C LEU A 50 31.51 26.82 93.41
N GLU A 51 30.71 27.50 94.23
CA GLU A 51 29.42 28.06 93.84
C GLU A 51 29.60 29.26 92.89
N ALA A 52 30.62 30.09 93.11
CA ALA A 52 31.01 31.15 92.18
C ALA A 52 31.42 30.58 90.80
N LEU A 53 32.29 29.56 90.79
CA LEU A 53 32.71 28.89 89.56
C LEU A 53 31.56 28.16 88.84
N SER A 54 30.54 27.68 89.58
CA SER A 54 29.31 27.19 88.94
C SER A 54 28.54 28.35 88.30
N ALA A 55 28.28 29.43 89.03
CA ALA A 55 27.52 30.58 88.53
C ALA A 55 28.14 31.21 87.27
N ASP A 56 29.47 31.30 87.19
CA ASP A 56 30.17 31.79 86.00
C ASP A 56 30.03 30.83 84.79
N ARG A 57 30.18 29.51 85.01
CA ARG A 57 29.93 28.49 83.97
C ARG A 57 28.46 28.48 83.52
N ASP A 58 27.56 28.59 84.46
CA ASP A 58 26.12 28.52 84.23
C ASP A 58 25.64 29.79 83.50
N ARG A 59 26.28 30.95 83.73
CA ARG A 59 26.15 32.13 82.86
C ARG A 59 26.65 31.87 81.44
N GLN A 60 27.87 31.33 81.27
CA GLN A 60 28.44 31.04 79.95
C GLN A 60 27.54 30.11 79.11
N LEU A 61 26.92 29.11 79.73
CA LEU A 61 25.98 28.21 79.06
C LEU A 61 24.72 28.96 78.55
N VAL A 62 24.25 29.97 79.28
CA VAL A 62 23.12 30.81 78.82
C VAL A 62 23.58 31.83 77.78
N GLU A 63 24.82 32.29 77.81
CA GLU A 63 25.43 33.10 76.73
C GLU A 63 25.51 32.30 75.41
N ASP A 64 25.95 31.04 75.45
CA ASP A 64 25.94 30.13 74.30
C ASP A 64 24.51 29.95 73.73
N PHE A 65 23.51 29.71 74.60
CA PHE A 65 22.10 29.63 74.17
C PHE A 65 21.54 30.97 73.64
N ALA A 66 22.06 32.11 74.08
CA ALA A 66 21.63 33.44 73.65
C ALA A 66 22.17 33.83 72.26
N GLU A 67 23.33 33.29 71.86
CA GLU A 67 23.96 33.58 70.57
C GLU A 67 23.70 32.48 69.52
N PHE A 68 23.77 31.19 69.88
CA PHE A 68 23.90 30.09 68.92
C PHE A 68 22.72 29.10 68.82
N ASP A 69 21.67 29.18 69.64
CA ASP A 69 20.55 28.23 69.55
C ASP A 69 19.72 28.38 68.26
N GLU A 70 19.31 27.26 67.66
CA GLU A 70 18.50 27.22 66.43
C GLU A 70 17.09 27.80 66.64
N GLU A 71 16.56 27.77 67.86
CA GLU A 71 15.25 28.31 68.20
C GLU A 71 15.33 29.77 68.64
N GLU A 72 14.55 30.64 68.00
CA GLU A 72 14.49 32.06 68.35
C GLU A 72 13.92 32.30 69.75
N GLU A 73 12.93 31.51 70.16
CA GLU A 73 12.33 31.57 71.49
C GLU A 73 13.31 31.18 72.62
N VAL A 74 14.32 30.36 72.31
CA VAL A 74 15.39 29.99 73.26
C VAL A 74 16.41 31.10 73.35
N ARG A 75 16.86 31.66 72.21
CA ARG A 75 17.75 32.83 72.19
C ARG A 75 17.15 34.04 72.92
N GLU A 76 15.86 34.33 72.71
CA GLU A 76 15.15 35.41 73.41
C GLU A 76 15.03 35.14 74.93
N ALA A 77 14.67 33.92 75.32
CA ALA A 77 14.54 33.56 76.74
C ALA A 77 15.90 33.55 77.48
N ALA A 78 16.98 33.13 76.81
CA ALA A 78 18.34 33.17 77.33
C ALA A 78 18.82 34.62 77.54
N ARG A 79 18.59 35.51 76.56
CA ARG A 79 18.88 36.96 76.70
C ARG A 79 18.11 37.59 77.86
N ALA A 80 16.80 37.30 77.96
CA ALA A 80 15.98 37.78 79.07
C ALA A 80 16.47 37.29 80.45
N ALA A 81 17.09 36.10 80.53
CA ALA A 81 17.69 35.59 81.77
C ALA A 81 19.03 36.27 82.11
N LEU A 82 19.83 36.66 81.10
CA LEU A 82 21.09 37.40 81.26
C LEU A 82 20.88 38.89 81.58
N GLU A 83 19.84 39.50 81.02
CA GLU A 83 19.45 40.90 81.26
C GLU A 83 18.67 41.10 82.57
N SER A 84 18.26 40.01 83.24
CA SER A 84 17.49 40.05 84.49
C SER A 84 18.34 40.48 85.69
N SER A 85 17.72 41.27 86.59
CA SER A 85 18.31 41.65 87.86
C SER A 85 18.04 40.65 89.02
N ASP A 86 17.38 39.52 88.76
CA ASP A 86 17.15 38.47 89.76
C ASP A 86 18.38 37.53 89.86
N PRO A 87 19.00 37.35 91.04
CA PRO A 87 20.11 36.41 91.23
C PRO A 87 19.84 34.96 90.83
N ASN A 88 18.58 34.55 90.68
CA ASN A 88 18.20 33.19 90.29
C ASN A 88 17.95 33.03 88.78
N ALA A 89 17.80 34.11 87.99
CA ALA A 89 17.26 34.05 86.63
C ALA A 89 18.00 33.08 85.69
N ILE A 90 19.33 33.04 85.78
CA ILE A 90 20.19 32.12 85.00
C ILE A 90 19.91 30.66 85.40
N ARG A 91 19.72 30.39 86.69
CA ARG A 91 19.39 29.04 87.20
C ARG A 91 17.95 28.63 86.86
N ASP A 92 16.97 29.52 87.04
CA ASP A 92 15.58 29.25 86.66
C ASP A 92 15.43 29.02 85.15
N PHE A 93 16.25 29.68 84.32
CA PHE A 93 16.35 29.39 82.90
C PHE A 93 16.89 27.98 82.64
N LEU A 94 18.01 27.59 83.25
CA LEU A 94 18.60 26.27 83.05
C LEU A 94 17.77 25.12 83.68
N GLU A 95 17.05 25.36 84.77
CA GLU A 95 16.17 24.35 85.39
C GLU A 95 14.84 24.17 84.63
N ARG A 96 14.29 25.23 84.04
CA ARG A 96 12.93 25.23 83.45
C ARG A 96 12.78 26.10 82.20
N GLY A 97 13.34 27.31 82.19
CA GLY A 97 13.13 28.29 81.11
C GLY A 97 13.58 27.83 79.71
N GLU A 98 14.65 27.05 79.59
CA GLU A 98 15.08 26.45 78.32
C GLU A 98 14.03 25.46 77.79
N ALA A 99 13.55 24.55 78.64
CA ALA A 99 12.53 23.57 78.28
C ALA A 99 11.19 24.23 77.93
N GLU A 100 10.78 25.26 78.68
CA GLU A 100 9.61 26.08 78.36
C GLU A 100 9.79 26.85 77.05
N ALA A 101 11.00 27.35 76.75
CA ALA A 101 11.31 28.04 75.49
C ALA A 101 11.28 27.10 74.28
N ARG A 102 11.89 25.92 74.37
CA ARG A 102 11.79 24.88 73.32
C ARG A 102 10.37 24.41 73.10
N GLN A 103 9.56 24.30 74.16
CA GLN A 103 8.14 23.98 74.04
C GLN A 103 7.37 25.12 73.33
N ARG A 104 7.63 26.40 73.65
CA ARG A 104 7.05 27.54 72.90
C ARG A 104 7.44 27.54 71.41
N ALA A 105 8.71 27.27 71.09
CA ALA A 105 9.19 27.16 69.70
C ALA A 105 8.46 26.03 68.95
N LYS A 106 8.32 24.87 69.58
CA LYS A 106 7.56 23.73 69.06
C LYS A 106 6.08 24.08 68.85
N ASP A 107 5.42 24.69 69.83
CA ASP A 107 4.00 25.06 69.73
C ASP A 107 3.74 26.08 68.61
N LYS A 108 4.66 27.04 68.42
CA LYS A 108 4.68 27.98 67.29
C LYS A 108 4.84 27.25 65.95
N ARG A 109 5.80 26.33 65.84
CA ARG A 109 6.02 25.50 64.63
C ARG A 109 4.79 24.64 64.30
N GLU A 110 4.18 23.99 65.29
CA GLU A 110 2.95 23.23 65.09
C GLU A 110 1.74 24.12 64.72
N ALA A 111 1.65 25.34 65.27
CA ALA A 111 0.60 26.28 64.90
C ALA A 111 0.72 26.74 63.45
N VAL A 112 1.95 27.07 63.00
CA VAL A 112 2.25 27.38 61.59
C VAL A 112 1.99 26.18 60.69
N ASP A 113 2.33 24.95 61.10
CA ASP A 113 2.04 23.75 60.30
C ASP A 113 0.53 23.49 60.15
N ARG A 114 -0.25 23.67 61.23
CA ARG A 114 -1.72 23.56 61.19
C ARG A 114 -2.34 24.57 60.23
N ASP A 115 -1.91 25.83 60.28
CA ASP A 115 -2.35 26.90 59.37
C ASP A 115 -1.94 26.64 57.90
N ASN A 116 -0.67 26.27 57.67
CA ASN A 116 -0.17 25.88 56.34
C ASN A 116 -0.96 24.70 55.77
N ARG A 117 -1.23 23.67 56.58
CA ARG A 117 -2.07 22.53 56.20
C ARG A 117 -3.48 22.98 55.80
N THR A 118 -4.14 23.81 56.59
CA THR A 118 -5.48 24.33 56.27
C THR A 118 -5.49 25.14 54.97
N LYS A 119 -4.49 25.99 54.74
CA LYS A 119 -4.31 26.72 53.47
C LYS A 119 -4.18 25.79 52.27
N ILE A 120 -3.44 24.69 52.40
CA ILE A 120 -3.22 23.73 51.31
C ILE A 120 -4.45 22.83 51.10
N GLU A 121 -5.15 22.41 52.15
CA GLU A 121 -6.41 21.66 52.02
C GLU A 121 -7.47 22.46 51.25
N ALA A 122 -7.48 23.80 51.39
CA ALA A 122 -8.33 24.71 50.61
C ALA A 122 -7.93 24.88 49.13
N LEU A 123 -6.74 24.42 48.72
CA LEU A 123 -6.26 24.46 47.33
C LEU A 123 -6.58 23.18 46.54
N ARG A 124 -7.16 22.16 47.17
CA ARG A 124 -7.57 20.92 46.49
C ARG A 124 -8.57 21.20 45.36
N GLY A 125 -8.22 20.80 44.14
CA GLY A 125 -9.08 20.95 42.97
C GLY A 125 -9.08 22.34 42.34
N THR A 126 -8.27 23.30 42.84
CA THR A 126 -8.21 24.66 42.29
C THR A 126 -7.20 24.82 41.14
N GLY A 127 -6.42 23.78 40.83
CA GLY A 127 -5.43 23.78 39.74
C GLY A 127 -5.60 22.59 38.78
N GLY A 128 -4.60 22.37 37.93
CA GLY A 128 -4.59 21.25 36.98
C GLY A 128 -4.07 19.93 37.58
N PRO A 129 -3.80 18.93 36.75
CA PRO A 129 -3.36 17.61 37.19
C PRO A 129 -2.08 17.62 38.03
N PHE A 130 -1.06 18.41 37.66
CA PHE A 130 0.19 18.49 38.42
C PHE A 130 0.02 19.25 39.72
N PHE A 131 -0.72 20.37 39.74
CA PHE A 131 -1.00 21.10 40.96
C PHE A 131 -1.79 20.27 41.98
N ASN A 132 -2.86 19.58 41.55
CA ASN A 132 -3.66 18.77 42.46
C ASN A 132 -2.89 17.53 42.96
N ALA A 133 -2.03 16.92 42.14
CA ALA A 133 -1.15 15.85 42.56
C ALA A 133 -0.11 16.32 43.61
N GLU A 134 0.45 17.51 43.43
CA GLU A 134 1.42 18.08 44.37
C GLU A 134 0.77 18.52 45.70
N VAL A 135 -0.43 19.12 45.66
CA VAL A 135 -1.27 19.37 46.85
C VAL A 135 -1.51 18.06 47.61
N GLU A 136 -1.87 16.99 46.90
CA GLU A 136 -2.05 15.66 47.51
C GLU A 136 -0.74 15.00 47.98
N ARG A 137 0.43 15.43 47.50
CA ARG A 137 1.74 15.00 48.01
C ARG A 137 2.03 15.67 49.34
N VAL A 138 2.01 17.00 49.41
CA VAL A 138 2.47 17.76 50.59
C VAL A 138 1.52 17.69 51.79
N LEU A 139 0.23 17.39 51.55
CA LEU A 139 -0.73 17.05 52.62
C LEU A 139 -0.48 15.68 53.26
N LYS A 140 0.37 14.84 52.64
CA LYS A 140 0.86 13.55 53.18
C LYS A 140 2.33 13.62 53.62
N GLY A 141 3.05 14.68 53.24
CA GLY A 141 4.43 14.96 53.62
C GLY A 141 4.59 15.59 55.01
N ASP A 142 5.74 16.18 55.27
CA ASP A 142 6.06 16.85 56.53
C ASP A 142 5.71 18.35 56.55
N ALA A 143 6.06 19.05 57.64
CA ALA A 143 5.79 20.49 57.78
C ALA A 143 6.63 21.36 56.84
N ARG A 144 7.80 20.87 56.42
CA ARG A 144 8.68 21.57 55.48
C ARG A 144 8.15 21.45 54.05
N ASP A 145 7.70 20.27 53.63
CA ASP A 145 6.96 20.04 52.38
C ASP A 145 5.83 21.05 52.20
N ARG A 146 5.07 21.32 53.27
CA ARG A 146 3.97 22.30 53.26
C ARG A 146 4.43 23.75 53.20
N ALA A 147 5.50 24.11 53.91
CA ALA A 147 6.08 25.45 53.86
C ALA A 147 6.70 25.75 52.47
N ASP A 148 7.52 24.84 51.96
CA ASP A 148 8.19 24.93 50.65
C ASP A 148 7.16 24.95 49.49
N PHE A 149 6.05 24.20 49.61
CA PHE A 149 4.94 24.29 48.64
C PHE A 149 4.26 25.67 48.62
N LEU A 150 3.96 26.25 49.78
CA LEU A 150 3.34 27.58 49.86
C LEU A 150 4.32 28.70 49.46
N ALA A 151 5.62 28.50 49.64
CA ALA A 151 6.65 29.46 49.26
C ALA A 151 6.97 29.47 47.75
N PHE A 152 6.96 28.30 47.09
CA PHE A 152 7.29 28.20 45.65
C PHE A 152 6.62 27.02 44.90
N GLY A 153 6.42 25.87 45.55
CA GLY A 153 5.93 24.66 44.86
C GLY A 153 4.57 24.82 44.18
N ALA A 154 3.66 25.60 44.78
CA ALA A 154 2.34 25.91 44.26
C ALA A 154 2.38 26.58 42.86
N ASP A 155 3.27 27.55 42.66
CA ASP A 155 3.36 28.28 41.39
C ASP A 155 4.19 27.53 40.35
N ILE A 156 5.19 26.74 40.76
CA ILE A 156 5.89 25.80 39.87
C ILE A 156 4.91 24.77 39.30
N ALA A 157 4.04 24.19 40.13
CA ALA A 157 3.07 23.20 39.68
C ALA A 157 1.98 23.82 38.76
N ARG A 158 1.50 25.04 39.08
CA ARG A 158 0.60 25.81 38.17
C ARG A 158 1.25 26.14 36.84
N GLN A 159 2.53 26.50 36.84
CA GLN A 159 3.28 26.79 35.61
C GLN A 159 3.40 25.54 34.74
N ARG A 160 3.71 24.38 35.35
CA ARG A 160 3.77 23.08 34.66
C ARG A 160 2.42 22.64 34.09
N ASP A 161 1.32 22.90 34.79
CA ASP A 161 -0.04 22.67 34.25
C ASP A 161 -0.31 23.53 33.01
N LYS A 162 0.00 24.83 33.05
CA LYS A 162 -0.15 25.75 31.90
C LYS A 162 0.71 25.33 30.71
N GLU A 163 1.98 24.97 30.95
CA GLU A 163 2.89 24.49 29.91
C GLU A 163 2.38 23.19 29.28
N THR A 164 1.83 22.27 30.08
CA THR A 164 1.23 21.04 29.55
C THR A 164 0.01 21.35 28.69
N GLU A 165 -0.90 22.19 29.17
CA GLU A 165 -2.10 22.59 28.41
C GLU A 165 -1.73 23.33 27.11
N GLN A 166 -0.74 24.23 27.15
CA GLN A 166 -0.27 24.93 25.96
C GLN A 166 0.36 23.96 24.94
N ASN A 167 1.22 23.04 25.38
CA ASN A 167 1.82 22.02 24.50
C ASN A 167 0.75 21.10 23.86
N GLU A 168 -0.30 20.74 24.60
CA GLU A 168 -1.43 19.97 24.05
C GLU A 168 -2.22 20.77 23.00
N ARG A 169 -2.52 22.04 23.27
CA ARG A 169 -3.19 22.96 22.32
C ARG A 169 -2.35 23.21 21.05
N GLU A 170 -1.04 23.36 21.19
CA GLU A 170 -0.13 23.56 20.04
C GLU A 170 -0.02 22.30 19.18
N ARG A 171 0.11 21.11 19.79
CA ARG A 171 0.08 19.82 19.09
C ARG A 171 -1.26 19.57 18.39
N ALA A 172 -2.38 19.92 19.03
CA ALA A 172 -3.72 19.86 18.44
C ALA A 172 -3.82 20.74 17.18
N ALA A 173 -3.36 21.99 17.27
CA ALA A 173 -3.34 22.92 16.14
C ALA A 173 -2.40 22.48 15.01
N GLU A 174 -1.25 21.85 15.32
CA GLU A 174 -0.37 21.28 14.31
C GLU A 174 -1.00 20.06 13.62
N ASN A 175 -1.61 19.16 14.40
CA ASN A 175 -2.30 17.99 13.87
C ASN A 175 -3.46 18.38 12.94
N ARG A 176 -4.25 19.41 13.28
CA ARG A 176 -5.28 19.97 12.37
C ARG A 176 -4.68 20.41 11.05
N LYS A 177 -3.61 21.23 11.06
CA LYS A 177 -2.91 21.68 9.84
C LYS A 177 -2.36 20.51 9.01
N ARG A 178 -1.85 19.46 9.66
CA ARG A 178 -1.40 18.24 8.97
C ARG A 178 -2.55 17.55 8.23
N VAL A 179 -3.73 17.43 8.85
CA VAL A 179 -4.91 16.84 8.19
C VAL A 179 -5.51 17.79 7.13
N GLU A 180 -5.49 19.10 7.33
CA GLU A 180 -5.87 20.10 6.30
C GLU A 180 -4.99 19.97 5.04
N MET A 181 -3.69 19.74 5.19
CA MET A 181 -2.81 19.43 4.05
C MET A 181 -3.20 18.11 3.37
N LEU A 182 -3.56 17.06 4.12
CA LEU A 182 -4.04 15.80 3.54
C LEU A 182 -5.33 16.00 2.72
N VAL A 183 -6.23 16.90 3.14
CA VAL A 183 -7.41 17.30 2.35
C VAL A 183 -7.03 18.02 1.05
N ALA A 184 -5.93 18.79 1.03
CA ALA A 184 -5.47 19.48 -0.17
C ALA A 184 -4.73 18.54 -1.15
N VAL A 185 -3.75 17.77 -0.69
CA VAL A 185 -2.80 17.04 -1.56
C VAL A 185 -2.95 15.52 -1.58
N GLY A 186 -3.73 14.92 -0.67
CA GLY A 186 -3.89 13.45 -0.58
C GLY A 186 -4.58 12.80 -1.79
N GLY A 187 -4.59 11.46 -1.82
CA GLY A 187 -5.40 10.69 -2.75
C GLY A 187 -6.92 10.78 -2.44
N PRO A 188 -7.79 10.23 -3.30
CA PRO A 188 -9.25 10.31 -3.12
C PRO A 188 -9.77 9.85 -1.74
N GLU A 189 -9.30 8.71 -1.24
CA GLU A 189 -9.70 8.13 0.04
C GLU A 189 -9.08 8.88 1.22
N VAL A 190 -7.80 9.26 1.13
CA VAL A 190 -7.13 10.11 2.12
C VAL A 190 -7.87 11.44 2.24
N LYS A 191 -8.27 12.07 1.14
CA LYS A 191 -9.06 13.31 1.14
C LYS A 191 -10.43 13.13 1.79
N ARG A 192 -11.17 12.10 1.39
CA ARG A 192 -12.50 11.78 1.93
C ARG A 192 -12.46 11.55 3.45
N THR A 193 -11.47 10.83 3.93
CA THR A 193 -11.32 10.48 5.35
C THR A 193 -10.76 11.65 6.19
N ALA A 194 -9.79 12.41 5.65
CA ALA A 194 -9.28 13.63 6.28
C ALA A 194 -10.37 14.72 6.41
N GLN A 195 -11.22 14.91 5.40
CA GLN A 195 -12.38 15.80 5.49
C GLN A 195 -13.37 15.34 6.57
N ALA A 196 -13.66 14.05 6.64
CA ALA A 196 -14.57 13.49 7.62
C ALA A 196 -14.07 13.69 9.06
N VAL A 197 -12.77 13.53 9.33
CA VAL A 197 -12.23 13.72 10.69
C VAL A 197 -12.11 15.19 11.08
N LEU A 198 -11.76 16.10 10.16
CA LEU A 198 -11.80 17.55 10.44
C LEU A 198 -13.22 18.03 10.77
N ALA A 199 -14.25 17.46 10.12
CA ALA A 199 -15.65 17.80 10.39
C ALA A 199 -16.10 17.45 11.82
N THR A 200 -15.46 16.48 12.50
CA THR A 200 -15.78 16.16 13.91
C THR A 200 -15.34 17.25 14.89
N ASN A 201 -14.33 18.04 14.52
CA ASN A 201 -13.66 19.02 15.40
C ASN A 201 -13.08 18.44 16.71
N ASP A 202 -12.90 17.12 16.82
CA ASP A 202 -12.26 16.46 17.97
C ASP A 202 -10.77 16.21 17.71
N ASP A 203 -9.91 16.84 18.52
CA ASP A 203 -8.46 16.69 18.45
C ASP A 203 -7.98 15.25 18.71
N LYS A 204 -8.76 14.44 19.45
CA LYS A 204 -8.43 13.01 19.68
C LYS A 204 -8.70 12.18 18.42
N ALA A 205 -9.88 12.33 17.81
CA ALA A 205 -10.18 11.70 16.52
C ALA A 205 -9.16 12.11 15.43
N ILE A 206 -8.78 13.39 15.38
CA ILE A 206 -7.75 13.91 14.46
C ILE A 206 -6.38 13.26 14.71
N ALA A 207 -5.98 13.07 15.98
CA ALA A 207 -4.73 12.38 16.33
C ALA A 207 -4.76 10.88 15.99
N GLU A 208 -5.86 10.18 16.28
CA GLU A 208 -6.02 8.75 15.95
C GLU A 208 -6.07 8.52 14.42
N TYR A 209 -6.67 9.44 13.68
CA TYR A 209 -6.61 9.42 12.21
C TYR A 209 -5.17 9.53 11.70
N LEU A 210 -4.36 10.47 12.23
CA LEU A 210 -2.96 10.61 11.84
C LEU A 210 -2.10 9.38 12.23
N GLU A 211 -2.44 8.68 13.32
CA GLU A 211 -1.73 7.47 13.76
C GLU A 211 -2.08 6.23 12.92
N LYS A 212 -3.36 6.04 12.58
CA LYS A 212 -3.87 4.78 12.00
C LYS A 212 -4.76 4.98 10.76
N GLY A 213 -5.71 5.91 10.83
CA GLY A 213 -6.71 6.11 9.76
C GLY A 213 -6.11 6.54 8.42
N TYR A 214 -5.09 7.40 8.45
CA TYR A 214 -4.35 7.85 7.28
C TYR A 214 -3.67 6.69 6.55
N LEU A 215 -3.02 5.77 7.28
CA LEU A 215 -2.32 4.63 6.67
C LEU A 215 -3.28 3.67 5.95
N ALA A 216 -4.46 3.43 6.54
CA ALA A 216 -5.50 2.62 5.91
C ALA A 216 -6.08 3.29 4.64
N ALA A 217 -6.30 4.60 4.67
CA ALA A 217 -6.77 5.35 3.52
C ALA A 217 -5.72 5.42 2.39
N ALA A 218 -4.45 5.65 2.73
CA ALA A 218 -3.35 5.71 1.78
C ALA A 218 -3.04 4.35 1.13
N ALA A 219 -3.19 3.25 1.88
CA ALA A 219 -3.10 1.90 1.32
C ALA A 219 -4.21 1.66 0.28
N LYS A 220 -5.47 2.01 0.61
CA LYS A 220 -6.58 1.89 -0.35
C LYS A 220 -6.38 2.76 -1.59
N ASP A 221 -5.91 4.01 -1.45
CA ASP A 221 -5.61 4.87 -2.61
C ASP A 221 -4.55 4.24 -3.53
N ALA A 222 -3.55 3.55 -2.97
CA ALA A 222 -2.53 2.84 -3.74
C ALA A 222 -3.08 1.57 -4.43
N ASP A 223 -3.91 0.78 -3.73
CA ASP A 223 -4.57 -0.40 -4.30
C ASP A 223 -5.55 -0.02 -5.43
N ASP A 224 -6.36 1.02 -5.25
CA ASP A 224 -7.27 1.56 -6.27
C ASP A 224 -6.50 2.07 -7.49
N GLN A 225 -5.35 2.75 -7.30
CA GLN A 225 -4.48 3.19 -8.39
C GLN A 225 -3.89 1.99 -9.14
N ALA A 226 -3.32 1.01 -8.44
CA ALA A 226 -2.73 -0.18 -9.07
C ALA A 226 -3.76 -1.02 -9.86
N ALA A 227 -4.98 -1.14 -9.33
CA ALA A 227 -6.09 -1.78 -10.02
C ALA A 227 -6.50 -1.03 -11.31
N HIS A 228 -6.53 0.31 -11.25
CA HIS A 228 -6.85 1.15 -12.40
C HIS A 228 -5.75 1.13 -13.48
N GLU A 229 -4.47 1.21 -13.10
CA GLU A 229 -3.33 1.08 -14.02
C GLU A 229 -3.33 -0.28 -14.72
N LYS A 230 -3.54 -1.37 -13.97
CA LYS A 230 -3.69 -2.71 -14.52
C LYS A 230 -4.87 -2.80 -15.50
N ALA A 231 -6.04 -2.25 -15.14
CA ALA A 231 -7.22 -2.26 -16.01
C ALA A 231 -6.99 -1.46 -17.31
N GLN A 232 -6.22 -0.36 -17.26
CA GLN A 232 -5.80 0.35 -18.47
C GLN A 232 -4.87 -0.48 -19.35
N GLN A 233 -3.87 -1.18 -18.76
CA GLN A 233 -3.00 -2.06 -19.54
C GLN A 233 -3.80 -3.20 -20.19
N GLU A 234 -4.67 -3.89 -19.46
CA GLU A 234 -5.51 -4.97 -20.00
C GLU A 234 -6.43 -4.46 -21.12
N ALA A 235 -6.95 -3.24 -21.02
CA ALA A 235 -7.74 -2.59 -22.07
C ALA A 235 -6.90 -2.20 -23.31
N LEU A 236 -5.67 -1.72 -23.13
CA LEU A 236 -4.74 -1.44 -24.22
C LEU A 236 -4.34 -2.72 -24.96
N GLU A 237 -3.95 -3.77 -24.25
CA GLU A 237 -3.64 -5.07 -24.87
C GLU A 237 -4.86 -5.67 -25.60
N ALA A 238 -6.08 -5.48 -25.07
CA ALA A 238 -7.30 -5.89 -25.76
C ALA A 238 -7.55 -5.07 -27.05
N ALA A 239 -7.30 -3.76 -27.02
CA ALA A 239 -7.40 -2.90 -28.21
C ALA A 239 -6.34 -3.26 -29.27
N GLU A 240 -5.11 -3.57 -28.85
CA GLU A 240 -4.06 -4.07 -29.75
C GLU A 240 -4.43 -5.41 -30.37
N ARG A 241 -4.90 -6.39 -29.59
CA ARG A 241 -5.38 -7.69 -30.11
C ARG A 241 -6.52 -7.54 -31.12
N LEU A 242 -7.45 -6.61 -30.89
CA LEU A 242 -8.54 -6.29 -31.82
C LEU A 242 -8.02 -5.59 -33.09
N ARG A 243 -7.05 -4.70 -32.96
CA ARG A 243 -6.39 -4.05 -34.11
C ARG A 243 -5.63 -5.06 -34.96
N ASP A 244 -4.86 -5.94 -34.34
CA ASP A 244 -4.14 -7.04 -34.99
C ASP A 244 -5.10 -7.92 -35.81
N LEU A 245 -6.25 -8.25 -35.23
CA LEU A 245 -7.32 -9.00 -35.90
C LEU A 245 -7.95 -8.20 -37.05
N ALA A 246 -8.16 -6.90 -36.90
CA ALA A 246 -8.66 -6.03 -37.96
C ALA A 246 -7.68 -5.93 -39.14
N GLU A 247 -6.38 -5.77 -38.88
CA GLU A 247 -5.34 -5.72 -39.91
C GLU A 247 -5.18 -7.08 -40.62
N LYS A 248 -5.20 -8.20 -39.88
CA LYS A 248 -5.19 -9.56 -40.44
C LYS A 248 -6.43 -9.86 -41.29
N THR A 249 -7.63 -9.48 -40.82
CA THR A 249 -8.89 -9.70 -41.57
C THR A 249 -8.99 -8.79 -42.80
N ALA A 250 -8.51 -7.55 -42.74
CA ALA A 250 -8.41 -6.67 -43.91
C ALA A 250 -7.44 -7.23 -44.96
N ARG A 251 -6.24 -7.68 -44.55
CA ARG A 251 -5.26 -8.35 -45.42
C ARG A 251 -5.85 -9.60 -46.07
N ALA A 252 -6.58 -10.43 -45.32
CA ALA A 252 -7.24 -11.62 -45.85
C ALA A 252 -8.41 -11.28 -46.80
N ALA A 253 -9.18 -10.22 -46.56
CA ALA A 253 -10.27 -9.80 -47.44
C ALA A 253 -9.76 -9.26 -48.79
N ASP A 254 -8.64 -8.55 -48.79
CA ASP A 254 -7.98 -8.08 -50.02
C ASP A 254 -7.31 -9.25 -50.78
N ALA A 255 -6.60 -10.13 -50.08
CA ALA A 255 -6.01 -11.33 -50.70
C ALA A 255 -7.07 -12.25 -51.31
N ARG A 256 -8.21 -12.50 -50.62
CA ARG A 256 -9.37 -13.25 -51.19
C ARG A 256 -9.90 -12.61 -52.47
N ARG A 257 -10.02 -11.28 -52.51
CA ARG A 257 -10.48 -10.53 -53.69
C ARG A 257 -9.54 -10.73 -54.88
N LYS A 258 -8.24 -10.53 -54.68
CA LYS A 258 -7.20 -10.70 -55.69
C LYS A 258 -7.10 -12.14 -56.17
N LEU A 259 -7.23 -13.11 -55.26
CA LEU A 259 -7.25 -14.54 -55.56
C LEU A 259 -8.42 -14.94 -56.46
N ILE A 260 -9.64 -14.46 -56.17
CA ILE A 260 -10.82 -14.72 -56.99
C ILE A 260 -10.63 -14.13 -58.41
N THR A 261 -10.06 -12.92 -58.52
CA THR A 261 -9.71 -12.34 -59.83
C THR A 261 -8.68 -13.18 -60.59
N ALA A 262 -7.62 -13.63 -59.92
CA ALA A 262 -6.56 -14.43 -60.53
C ALA A 262 -7.05 -15.84 -60.95
N HIS A 263 -7.85 -16.53 -60.12
CA HIS A 263 -8.52 -17.77 -60.52
C HIS A 263 -9.47 -17.58 -61.70
N GLY A 264 -10.30 -16.52 -61.69
CA GLY A 264 -11.19 -16.22 -62.81
C GLY A 264 -10.44 -15.98 -64.13
N ALA A 265 -9.30 -15.29 -64.07
CA ALA A 265 -8.41 -15.12 -65.22
C ALA A 265 -7.78 -16.46 -65.68
N ALA A 266 -7.34 -17.30 -64.74
CA ALA A 266 -6.73 -18.59 -65.06
C ALA A 266 -7.73 -19.58 -65.69
N VAL A 267 -8.94 -19.72 -65.12
CA VAL A 267 -10.01 -20.57 -65.68
C VAL A 267 -10.46 -20.07 -67.04
N LYS A 268 -10.58 -18.75 -67.24
CA LYS A 268 -10.86 -18.17 -68.56
C LYS A 268 -9.76 -18.56 -69.58
N ALA A 269 -8.49 -18.45 -69.20
CA ALA A 269 -7.36 -18.78 -70.07
C ALA A 269 -7.27 -20.30 -70.37
N LEU A 270 -7.56 -21.17 -69.40
CA LEU A 270 -7.70 -22.62 -69.63
C LEU A 270 -8.84 -22.94 -70.63
N LYS A 271 -9.99 -22.27 -70.48
CA LYS A 271 -11.12 -22.40 -71.41
C LYS A 271 -10.78 -21.93 -72.83
N GLU A 272 -10.05 -20.82 -72.97
CA GLU A 272 -9.56 -20.35 -74.26
C GLU A 272 -8.57 -21.34 -74.90
N ALA A 273 -7.65 -21.93 -74.10
CA ALA A 273 -6.75 -22.98 -74.57
C ALA A 273 -7.50 -24.25 -75.01
N SER A 274 -8.49 -24.71 -74.23
CA SER A 274 -9.31 -25.89 -74.55
C SER A 274 -10.18 -25.69 -75.79
N ASN A 275 -10.70 -24.48 -76.01
CA ASN A 275 -11.45 -24.13 -77.22
C ASN A 275 -10.54 -24.14 -78.46
N ALA A 276 -9.36 -23.52 -78.36
CA ALA A 276 -8.37 -23.51 -79.44
C ALA A 276 -7.86 -24.92 -79.76
N MET A 277 -7.64 -25.76 -78.76
CA MET A 277 -7.34 -27.19 -78.93
C MET A 277 -8.45 -27.95 -79.65
N SER A 278 -9.71 -27.68 -79.30
CA SER A 278 -10.87 -28.32 -79.94
C SER A 278 -10.98 -27.92 -81.42
N ALA A 279 -10.68 -26.66 -81.74
CA ALA A 279 -10.59 -26.17 -83.12
C ALA A 279 -9.40 -26.79 -83.88
N ALA A 280 -8.21 -26.85 -83.27
CA ALA A 280 -7.02 -27.49 -83.83
C ALA A 280 -7.28 -28.98 -84.15
N ALA A 281 -7.90 -29.73 -83.23
CA ALA A 281 -8.24 -31.14 -83.44
C ALA A 281 -9.30 -31.31 -84.55
N ALA A 282 -10.29 -30.42 -84.66
CA ALA A 282 -11.26 -30.46 -85.76
C ALA A 282 -10.61 -30.23 -87.13
N GLN A 283 -9.65 -29.30 -87.22
CA GLN A 283 -8.90 -29.01 -88.45
C GLN A 283 -7.91 -30.13 -88.81
N SER A 284 -7.23 -30.74 -87.82
CA SER A 284 -6.41 -31.94 -88.05
C SER A 284 -7.22 -33.10 -88.65
N ARG A 285 -8.45 -33.34 -88.15
CA ARG A 285 -9.36 -34.34 -88.72
C ARG A 285 -9.90 -33.96 -90.11
N ALA A 286 -9.82 -32.69 -90.51
CA ALA A 286 -10.08 -32.27 -91.88
C ALA A 286 -8.88 -32.56 -92.79
N ALA A 287 -7.65 -32.32 -92.33
CA ALA A 287 -6.43 -32.72 -93.04
C ALA A 287 -6.35 -34.24 -93.27
N ASP A 288 -6.70 -35.05 -92.28
CA ASP A 288 -6.73 -36.53 -92.42
C ASP A 288 -7.69 -36.99 -93.51
N ARG A 289 -8.86 -36.34 -93.66
CA ARG A 289 -9.81 -36.65 -94.74
C ARG A 289 -9.31 -36.26 -96.12
N LEU A 290 -8.47 -35.23 -96.23
CA LEU A 290 -7.78 -34.88 -97.47
C LEU A 290 -6.70 -35.93 -97.78
N LEU A 291 -5.91 -36.33 -96.77
CA LEU A 291 -4.86 -37.35 -96.90
C LEU A 291 -5.43 -38.68 -97.42
N ASP A 292 -6.54 -39.15 -96.87
CA ASP A 292 -7.20 -40.38 -97.32
C ASP A 292 -7.93 -40.24 -98.67
N ALA A 293 -8.30 -39.02 -99.07
CA ALA A 293 -8.83 -38.75 -100.41
C ALA A 293 -7.71 -38.76 -101.48
N ASP A 294 -6.56 -38.17 -101.17
CA ASP A 294 -5.38 -38.12 -102.02
C ASP A 294 -4.72 -39.51 -102.15
N ARG A 295 -4.59 -40.26 -101.03
CA ARG A 295 -4.15 -41.68 -101.03
C ARG A 295 -5.04 -42.58 -101.88
N ALA A 296 -6.33 -42.27 -101.98
CA ALA A 296 -7.27 -42.95 -102.86
C ALA A 296 -7.17 -42.50 -104.34
N GLY A 297 -6.13 -41.75 -104.72
CA GLY A 297 -5.82 -41.34 -106.10
C GLY A 297 -6.75 -40.30 -106.69
N ARG A 298 -7.57 -39.61 -105.87
CA ARG A 298 -8.65 -38.74 -106.36
C ARG A 298 -8.22 -37.31 -106.69
N LYS A 299 -7.17 -36.80 -106.03
CA LYS A 299 -6.47 -35.55 -106.38
C LYS A 299 -5.13 -35.48 -105.62
N VAL A 300 -4.41 -34.37 -105.79
CA VAL A 300 -3.54 -33.80 -104.75
C VAL A 300 -4.27 -32.58 -104.18
N SER A 301 -4.36 -32.51 -102.85
CA SER A 301 -5.02 -31.44 -102.11
C SER A 301 -4.02 -30.39 -101.62
N ASP A 302 -4.49 -29.16 -101.36
CA ASP A 302 -3.67 -28.11 -100.72
C ASP A 302 -3.84 -28.18 -99.20
N TYR A 303 -2.75 -28.56 -98.52
CA TYR A 303 -2.68 -28.67 -97.05
C TYR A 303 -2.23 -27.35 -96.40
N GLY A 304 -1.76 -26.36 -97.16
CA GLY A 304 -1.23 -25.10 -96.66
C GLY A 304 -2.20 -24.33 -95.74
N PRO A 305 -3.45 -24.07 -96.18
CA PRO A 305 -4.45 -23.38 -95.36
C PRO A 305 -4.79 -24.13 -94.07
N VAL A 306 -4.89 -25.46 -94.12
CA VAL A 306 -5.20 -26.28 -92.94
C VAL A 306 -4.01 -26.30 -91.97
N LYS A 307 -2.77 -26.45 -92.47
CA LYS A 307 -1.55 -26.35 -91.64
C LYS A 307 -1.48 -25.00 -90.93
N ALA A 308 -1.71 -23.91 -91.67
CA ALA A 308 -1.66 -22.55 -91.14
C ALA A 308 -2.71 -22.34 -90.03
N GLU A 309 -3.94 -22.82 -90.22
CA GLU A 309 -5.00 -22.71 -89.21
C GLU A 309 -4.72 -23.58 -87.97
N VAL A 310 -4.27 -24.83 -88.12
CA VAL A 310 -3.94 -25.67 -86.94
C VAL A 310 -2.78 -25.04 -86.16
N ALA A 311 -1.71 -24.58 -86.84
CA ALA A 311 -0.59 -23.90 -86.19
C ALA A 311 -1.02 -22.60 -85.47
N ARG A 312 -1.94 -21.83 -86.07
CA ARG A 312 -2.53 -20.63 -85.43
C ARG A 312 -3.30 -21.00 -84.16
N GLN A 313 -4.13 -22.04 -84.21
CA GLN A 313 -4.93 -22.49 -83.06
C GLN A 313 -4.05 -23.09 -81.95
N VAL A 314 -3.02 -23.87 -82.28
CA VAL A 314 -2.04 -24.39 -81.31
C VAL A 314 -1.19 -23.27 -80.70
N GLY A 315 -0.84 -22.24 -81.48
CA GLY A 315 -0.20 -21.02 -80.99
C GLY A 315 -1.06 -20.27 -79.97
N ILE A 316 -2.36 -20.10 -80.25
CA ILE A 316 -3.34 -19.55 -79.30
C ILE A 316 -3.42 -20.42 -78.05
N ALA A 317 -3.53 -21.75 -78.19
CA ALA A 317 -3.59 -22.67 -77.05
C ALA A 317 -2.35 -22.59 -76.15
N SER A 318 -1.14 -22.51 -76.72
CA SER A 318 0.09 -22.34 -75.95
C SER A 318 0.17 -20.98 -75.24
N ALA A 319 -0.27 -19.91 -75.89
CA ALA A 319 -0.32 -18.57 -75.29
C ALA A 319 -1.33 -18.51 -74.12
N SER A 320 -2.53 -19.06 -74.31
CA SER A 320 -3.56 -19.14 -73.28
C SER A 320 -3.16 -20.07 -72.12
N ALA A 321 -2.49 -21.20 -72.39
CA ALA A 321 -1.94 -22.06 -71.33
C ALA A 321 -0.88 -21.34 -70.48
N LYS A 322 0.02 -20.57 -71.10
CA LYS A 322 1.00 -19.74 -70.38
C LYS A 322 0.33 -18.62 -69.57
N ALA A 323 -0.71 -18.00 -70.11
CA ALA A 323 -1.51 -17.01 -69.37
C ALA A 323 -2.20 -17.63 -68.14
N ALA A 324 -2.74 -18.85 -68.27
CA ALA A 324 -3.30 -19.60 -67.15
C ALA A 324 -2.25 -19.93 -66.08
N GLN A 325 -1.04 -20.34 -66.48
CA GLN A 325 0.06 -20.63 -65.56
C GLN A 325 0.50 -19.39 -64.76
N VAL A 326 0.61 -18.22 -65.41
CA VAL A 326 0.92 -16.94 -64.75
C VAL A 326 -0.18 -16.54 -63.78
N ALA A 327 -1.45 -16.65 -64.18
CA ALA A 327 -2.59 -16.33 -63.32
C ALA A 327 -2.73 -17.30 -62.13
N ALA A 328 -2.41 -18.59 -62.30
CA ALA A 328 -2.35 -19.56 -61.22
C ALA A 328 -1.22 -19.24 -60.22
N GLY A 329 -0.05 -18.82 -60.71
CA GLY A 329 1.05 -18.34 -59.87
C GLY A 329 0.68 -17.09 -59.05
N GLN A 330 -0.01 -16.12 -59.68
CA GLN A 330 -0.54 -14.95 -58.98
C GLN A 330 -1.57 -15.33 -57.91
N ALA A 331 -2.49 -16.27 -58.21
CA ALA A 331 -3.45 -16.77 -57.25
C ALA A 331 -2.78 -17.47 -56.06
N LYS A 332 -1.73 -18.27 -56.32
CA LYS A 332 -0.95 -18.94 -55.26
C LYS A 332 -0.34 -17.93 -54.28
N VAL A 333 0.31 -16.87 -54.77
CA VAL A 333 0.85 -15.81 -53.90
C VAL A 333 -0.23 -15.20 -53.00
N GLN A 334 -1.47 -15.05 -53.49
CA GLN A 334 -2.58 -14.58 -52.65
C GLN A 334 -3.09 -15.64 -51.67
N ALA A 335 -3.08 -16.92 -52.04
CA ALA A 335 -3.45 -18.02 -51.14
C ALA A 335 -2.45 -18.18 -49.99
N ASP A 336 -1.16 -18.06 -50.28
CA ASP A 336 -0.09 -18.15 -49.29
C ASP A 336 -0.18 -16.96 -48.28
N VAL A 337 -0.60 -15.77 -48.73
CA VAL A 337 -0.96 -14.65 -47.85
C VAL A 337 -2.18 -14.97 -46.95
N LEU A 338 -3.14 -15.78 -47.41
CA LEU A 338 -4.23 -16.24 -46.54
C LEU A 338 -3.72 -17.21 -45.47
N VAL A 339 -2.79 -18.10 -45.81
CA VAL A 339 -2.11 -18.98 -44.84
C VAL A 339 -1.36 -18.15 -43.79
N GLU A 340 -0.61 -17.12 -44.20
CA GLU A 340 0.09 -16.21 -43.27
C GLU A 340 -0.84 -15.51 -42.27
N THR A 341 -2.05 -15.13 -42.69
CA THR A 341 -3.01 -14.48 -41.75
C THR A 341 -3.58 -15.44 -40.69
N GLY A 342 -3.40 -16.76 -40.86
CA GLY A 342 -4.03 -17.78 -40.01
C GLY A 342 -5.55 -17.88 -40.18
N LEU A 343 -6.14 -17.14 -41.14
CA LEU A 343 -7.58 -17.07 -41.36
C LEU A 343 -8.05 -18.11 -42.39
N THR A 344 -9.35 -18.41 -42.34
CA THR A 344 -9.90 -19.68 -42.84
C THR A 344 -9.62 -19.97 -44.33
N HIS A 345 -9.42 -21.27 -44.62
CA HIS A 345 -9.29 -21.88 -45.95
C HIS A 345 -8.05 -21.51 -46.80
N GLY A 346 -7.05 -20.79 -46.27
CA GLY A 346 -5.85 -20.42 -47.04
C GLY A 346 -5.13 -21.60 -47.73
N VAL A 347 -4.96 -22.72 -47.02
CA VAL A 347 -4.31 -23.93 -47.55
C VAL A 347 -5.09 -24.50 -48.74
N GLN A 348 -6.41 -24.63 -48.61
CA GLN A 348 -7.30 -25.14 -49.67
C GLN A 348 -7.27 -24.26 -50.93
N TRP A 349 -7.11 -22.95 -50.77
CA TRP A 349 -6.91 -22.05 -51.90
C TRP A 349 -5.54 -22.21 -52.58
N SER A 350 -4.48 -22.56 -51.83
CA SER A 350 -3.14 -22.83 -52.40
C SER A 350 -3.10 -24.20 -53.10
N GLU A 351 -3.87 -25.18 -52.61
CA GLU A 351 -4.16 -26.45 -53.31
C GLU A 351 -4.88 -26.20 -54.65
N VAL A 352 -5.95 -25.41 -54.66
CA VAL A 352 -6.68 -25.03 -55.90
C VAL A 352 -5.77 -24.29 -56.88
N ALA A 353 -4.98 -23.31 -56.41
CA ALA A 353 -3.99 -22.61 -57.26
C ALA A 353 -2.96 -23.57 -57.87
N THR A 354 -2.51 -24.56 -57.11
CA THR A 354 -1.56 -25.59 -57.57
C THR A 354 -2.21 -26.55 -58.58
N GLY A 355 -3.48 -26.92 -58.39
CA GLY A 355 -4.25 -27.73 -59.37
C GLY A 355 -4.42 -27.03 -60.72
N ILE A 356 -4.77 -25.74 -60.71
CA ILE A 356 -4.91 -24.91 -61.92
C ILE A 356 -3.55 -24.77 -62.63
N ALA A 357 -2.44 -24.61 -61.89
CA ALA A 357 -1.10 -24.57 -62.48
C ALA A 357 -0.74 -25.90 -63.20
N SER A 358 -1.05 -27.05 -62.59
CA SER A 358 -0.86 -28.36 -63.22
C SER A 358 -1.73 -28.57 -64.47
N ALA A 359 -2.97 -28.08 -64.47
CA ALA A 359 -3.84 -28.10 -65.65
C ALA A 359 -3.29 -27.22 -66.79
N ALA A 360 -2.71 -26.07 -66.46
CA ALA A 360 -2.07 -25.17 -67.42
C ALA A 360 -0.79 -25.79 -68.04
N ASP A 361 0.03 -26.48 -67.23
CA ASP A 361 1.22 -27.16 -67.71
C ASP A 361 0.89 -28.37 -68.61
N ALA A 362 -0.16 -29.14 -68.26
CA ALA A 362 -0.70 -30.20 -69.11
C ALA A 362 -1.21 -29.65 -70.46
N ALA A 363 -1.92 -28.51 -70.46
CA ALA A 363 -2.37 -27.85 -71.69
C ALA A 363 -1.21 -27.28 -72.52
N SER A 364 -0.16 -26.77 -71.88
CA SER A 364 1.08 -26.31 -72.53
C SER A 364 1.82 -27.48 -73.20
N THR A 365 1.96 -28.60 -72.50
CA THR A 365 2.57 -29.85 -73.02
C THR A 365 1.76 -30.45 -74.17
N ALA A 366 0.43 -30.44 -74.06
CA ALA A 366 -0.46 -30.80 -75.17
C ALA A 366 -0.26 -29.89 -76.38
N SER A 367 0.00 -28.59 -76.17
CA SER A 367 0.26 -27.61 -77.25
C SER A 367 1.55 -27.92 -77.98
N ALA A 368 2.65 -28.21 -77.25
CA ALA A 368 3.90 -28.64 -77.87
C ALA A 368 3.71 -29.95 -78.66
N THR A 369 3.03 -30.94 -78.08
CA THR A 369 2.74 -32.23 -78.73
C THR A 369 1.90 -32.06 -80.01
N ALA A 370 0.88 -31.21 -79.97
CA ALA A 370 0.05 -30.88 -81.13
C ALA A 370 0.85 -30.17 -82.23
N GLN A 371 1.72 -29.20 -81.87
CA GLN A 371 2.58 -28.51 -82.83
C GLN A 371 3.54 -29.49 -83.53
N HIS A 372 4.22 -30.35 -82.76
CA HIS A 372 5.11 -31.37 -83.34
C HIS A 372 4.36 -32.36 -84.23
N ALA A 373 3.11 -32.72 -83.90
CA ALA A 373 2.28 -33.57 -84.77
C ALA A 373 1.87 -32.86 -86.08
N VAL A 374 1.64 -31.55 -86.06
CA VAL A 374 1.36 -30.74 -87.27
C VAL A 374 2.59 -30.63 -88.16
N ASP A 375 3.77 -30.39 -87.58
CA ASP A 375 5.00 -30.29 -88.34
C ASP A 375 5.44 -31.65 -88.90
N ALA A 376 5.23 -32.75 -88.17
CA ALA A 376 5.38 -34.11 -88.71
C ALA A 376 4.41 -34.37 -89.87
N THR A 377 3.12 -34.08 -89.72
CA THR A 377 2.11 -34.25 -90.78
C THR A 377 2.45 -33.41 -92.03
N ALA A 378 3.08 -32.25 -91.86
CA ALA A 378 3.52 -31.41 -92.96
C ALA A 378 4.81 -31.92 -93.63
N ALA A 379 5.72 -32.55 -92.86
CA ALA A 379 6.86 -33.27 -93.40
C ALA A 379 6.39 -34.50 -94.19
N ASP A 380 5.40 -35.24 -93.71
CA ASP A 380 4.78 -36.37 -94.43
C ASP A 380 4.19 -35.93 -95.78
N ALA A 381 3.47 -34.81 -95.81
CA ALA A 381 2.89 -34.26 -97.04
C ALA A 381 3.96 -33.85 -98.07
N ALA A 382 5.11 -33.34 -97.62
CA ALA A 382 6.27 -33.07 -98.49
C ALA A 382 7.04 -34.36 -98.85
N GLY A 383 7.02 -35.36 -97.98
CA GLY A 383 7.70 -36.65 -98.08
C GLY A 383 6.92 -37.73 -98.83
N LEU A 384 5.81 -37.41 -99.51
CA LEU A 384 5.02 -38.37 -100.30
C LEU A 384 5.80 -39.01 -101.49
N GLY A 385 7.04 -38.58 -101.76
CA GLY A 385 7.99 -39.26 -102.64
C GLY A 385 8.84 -40.36 -101.99
N SER A 386 8.97 -40.41 -100.65
CA SER A 386 9.82 -41.36 -99.90
C SER A 386 8.98 -42.30 -99.00
N ALA A 387 8.27 -43.22 -99.64
CA ALA A 387 7.18 -44.02 -99.07
C ALA A 387 7.41 -44.75 -97.71
N ARG A 388 8.65 -44.99 -97.28
CA ARG A 388 8.95 -45.68 -96.00
C ARG A 388 9.01 -44.77 -94.77
N GLU A 389 9.37 -43.50 -94.94
CA GLU A 389 9.50 -42.58 -93.80
C GLU A 389 8.11 -42.06 -93.40
N ALA A 390 7.30 -41.69 -94.39
CA ALA A 390 5.92 -41.23 -94.20
C ALA A 390 5.01 -42.27 -93.50
N GLU A 391 5.26 -43.58 -93.65
CA GLU A 391 4.49 -44.62 -92.95
C GLU A 391 4.82 -44.69 -91.45
N LEU A 392 6.10 -44.51 -91.08
CA LEU A 392 6.54 -44.48 -89.68
C LEU A 392 6.13 -43.17 -88.99
N HIS A 393 6.26 -42.04 -89.67
CA HIS A 393 5.85 -40.74 -89.13
C HIS A 393 4.33 -40.60 -89.00
N ALA A 394 3.53 -41.11 -89.95
CA ALA A 394 2.07 -41.18 -89.79
C ALA A 394 1.66 -41.97 -88.52
N GLN A 395 2.31 -43.10 -88.22
CA GLN A 395 2.06 -43.86 -87.00
C GLN A 395 2.47 -43.11 -85.72
N GLN A 396 3.46 -42.22 -85.78
CA GLN A 396 3.85 -41.36 -84.66
C GLN A 396 2.87 -40.18 -84.49
N ALA A 397 2.48 -39.53 -85.58
CA ALA A 397 1.52 -38.43 -85.59
C ALA A 397 0.16 -38.85 -85.00
N VAL A 398 -0.35 -40.04 -85.35
CA VAL A 398 -1.58 -40.61 -84.76
C VAL A 398 -1.45 -40.77 -83.24
N LYS A 399 -0.32 -41.28 -82.74
CA LYS A 399 -0.07 -41.43 -81.28
C LYS A 399 0.02 -40.07 -80.59
N TRP A 400 0.71 -39.10 -81.18
CA TRP A 400 0.86 -37.75 -80.61
C TRP A 400 -0.49 -37.00 -80.56
N ARG A 401 -1.33 -37.12 -81.60
CA ARG A 401 -2.69 -36.57 -81.60
C ARG A 401 -3.58 -37.25 -80.56
N ALA A 402 -3.50 -38.58 -80.41
CA ALA A 402 -4.26 -39.30 -79.38
C ALA A 402 -3.90 -38.84 -77.96
N ASN A 403 -2.61 -38.64 -77.67
CA ASN A 403 -2.15 -38.08 -76.40
C ASN A 403 -2.63 -36.64 -76.22
N ALA A 404 -2.50 -35.78 -77.24
CA ALA A 404 -2.96 -34.39 -77.18
C ALA A 404 -4.48 -34.29 -76.93
N GLU A 405 -5.29 -35.16 -77.54
CA GLU A 405 -6.73 -35.26 -77.25
C GLU A 405 -7.03 -35.71 -75.81
N GLN A 406 -6.24 -36.63 -75.25
CA GLN A 406 -6.41 -37.06 -73.87
C GLN A 406 -6.04 -35.94 -72.89
N HIS A 407 -4.92 -35.25 -73.11
CA HIS A 407 -4.51 -34.11 -72.28
C HIS A 407 -5.50 -32.92 -72.39
N ALA A 408 -6.03 -32.65 -73.58
CA ALA A 408 -7.08 -31.64 -73.76
C ALA A 408 -8.38 -32.01 -73.00
N LYS A 409 -8.79 -33.29 -73.01
CA LYS A 409 -9.94 -33.78 -72.22
C LYS A 409 -9.67 -33.68 -70.71
N ALA A 410 -8.46 -33.99 -70.25
CA ALA A 410 -8.09 -33.85 -68.84
C ALA A 410 -8.07 -32.37 -68.39
N ALA A 411 -7.53 -31.46 -69.21
CA ALA A 411 -7.59 -30.03 -68.93
C ALA A 411 -9.04 -29.50 -68.89
N ALA A 412 -9.91 -29.99 -69.78
CA ALA A 412 -11.35 -29.67 -69.80
C ALA A 412 -12.18 -30.34 -68.69
N GLN A 413 -11.59 -31.21 -67.88
CA GLN A 413 -12.19 -31.77 -66.65
C GLN A 413 -11.71 -31.06 -65.37
N LEU A 414 -10.72 -30.16 -65.49
CA LEU A 414 -10.11 -29.41 -64.39
C LEU A 414 -10.42 -27.89 -64.46
N ALA A 415 -11.26 -27.47 -65.40
CA ALA A 415 -11.61 -26.07 -65.70
C ALA A 415 -13.13 -25.86 -65.77
#